data_AF-A0A1Y2DN82-F1
#
_entry.id   AF-A0A1Y2DN82-F1
#
_cell.length_a   1.000
_cell.length_b   1.000
_cell.length_c   1.000
_cell.angle_alpha   90.00
_cell.angle_beta   90.00
_cell.angle_gamma   90.00
#
_symmetry.space_group_name_H-M   'P 1'
#
loop_
_entity.id
_entity.type
_entity.pdbx_description
1 polymer ?
#
loop_
_entity_poly.entity_id
_entity_poly.type
_entity_poly.pdbx_seq_one_letter_code
_entity_poly.pdbx_strand_id
1 'polypeptide(L)'
;MPLEVKNDEQNRPKEYVKHNSAFEPLITSIEVMKPTFDISSANLICSTGSLHRIYRYLEDSEDLDSDRLDMQWHSGTLFITRWADDPSRQTSAGYESGFERATCSFSGELQDHISHHRVLSYRLGGLHLVVRAESEAYFCECHKPSPGQTSTADSVAEGIGKLVVSNDGEATEQGLDGASSSLNVLKAGRDIPSSCLIMIRTGNQMYDRRPFEAQMYFSNRHRLYQISHTRGIFDPAGAKIEDVSDHLG
;
A
#
# COMPACT_ATOMS: atom_id res chain seq x y z
N MET A 1 12.02 -12.51 23.13
CA MET A 1 12.53 -13.69 22.40
C MET A 1 12.78 -13.23 20.98
N PRO A 2 13.91 -13.61 20.35
CA PRO A 2 14.17 -13.29 18.95
C PRO A 2 13.07 -13.86 18.04
N LEU A 3 12.70 -13.13 16.99
CA LEU A 3 11.76 -13.60 15.97
C LEU A 3 12.56 -14.24 14.83
N GLU A 4 12.20 -15.46 14.43
CA GLU A 4 12.84 -16.15 13.32
C GLU A 4 11.88 -16.21 12.11
N VAL A 5 12.39 -15.78 10.96
CA VAL A 5 11.63 -15.71 9.70
C VAL A 5 12.46 -16.36 8.60
N LYS A 6 11.80 -17.17 7.75
CA LYS A 6 12.46 -17.76 6.57
C LYS A 6 12.67 -16.70 5.49
N ASN A 7 13.69 -16.91 4.67
CA ASN A 7 13.94 -16.04 3.52
C ASN A 7 12.70 -15.99 2.62
N ASP A 8 12.40 -14.82 2.08
CA ASP A 8 11.22 -14.57 1.27
C ASP A 8 11.17 -15.38 -0.02
N GLU A 9 12.30 -15.86 -0.54
CA GLU A 9 12.36 -16.81 -1.66
C GLU A 9 11.74 -18.17 -1.31
N GLN A 10 11.76 -18.53 -0.02
CA GLN A 10 11.15 -19.75 0.52
C GLN A 10 9.72 -19.52 0.99
N ASN A 11 9.28 -18.26 1.06
CA ASN A 11 7.93 -17.91 1.44
C ASN A 11 7.02 -17.98 0.21
N ARG A 12 5.72 -18.24 0.43
CA ARG A 12 4.76 -18.10 -0.67
C ARG A 12 4.82 -16.65 -1.20
N PRO A 13 4.88 -16.46 -2.53
CA PRO A 13 4.87 -15.12 -3.11
C PRO A 13 3.63 -14.37 -2.62
N LYS A 14 3.73 -13.04 -2.44
CA LYS A 14 2.55 -12.20 -2.17
C LYS A 14 1.57 -12.41 -3.34
N GLU A 15 0.37 -12.89 -3.05
CA GLU A 15 -0.69 -13.00 -4.05
C GLU A 15 -1.15 -11.58 -4.39
N TYR A 16 -0.80 -11.10 -5.58
CA TYR A 16 -1.33 -9.85 -6.09
C TYR A 16 -2.67 -10.10 -6.76
N VAL A 17 -3.71 -9.43 -6.28
CA VAL A 17 -5.01 -9.44 -6.96
C VAL A 17 -4.83 -8.84 -8.35
N LYS A 18 -5.16 -9.63 -9.38
CA LYS A 18 -5.20 -9.15 -10.75
C LYS A 18 -6.51 -8.42 -10.97
N HIS A 19 -6.43 -7.11 -11.17
CA HIS A 19 -7.56 -6.29 -11.59
C HIS A 19 -7.55 -6.17 -13.11
N ASN A 20 -8.73 -6.04 -13.71
CA ASN A 20 -8.87 -5.79 -15.16
C ASN A 20 -8.24 -4.44 -15.55
N SER A 21 -8.26 -3.46 -14.64
CA SER A 21 -7.56 -2.18 -14.76
C SER A 21 -6.72 -1.89 -13.51
N ALA A 22 -5.47 -1.48 -13.72
CA ALA A 22 -4.52 -1.24 -12.63
C ALA A 22 -4.94 -0.13 -11.65
N PHE A 23 -5.79 0.80 -12.10
CA PHE A 23 -6.28 1.94 -11.33
C PHE A 23 -7.74 1.84 -10.93
N GLU A 24 -8.47 0.79 -11.34
CA GLU A 24 -9.87 0.60 -10.97
C GLU A 24 -10.09 0.68 -9.44
N PRO A 25 -9.33 -0.03 -8.57
CA PRO A 25 -9.48 0.12 -7.12
C PRO A 25 -9.21 1.55 -6.62
N LEU A 26 -8.27 2.27 -7.23
CA LEU A 26 -7.97 3.65 -6.85
C LEU A 26 -9.14 4.57 -7.20
N ILE A 27 -9.66 4.48 -8.43
CA ILE A 27 -10.75 5.33 -8.91
C ILE A 27 -12.01 5.04 -8.09
N THR A 28 -12.39 3.77 -7.94
CA THR A 28 -13.55 3.37 -7.14
C THR A 28 -13.42 3.83 -5.69
N SER A 29 -12.23 3.77 -5.09
CA SER A 29 -12.05 4.28 -3.71
C SER A 29 -12.31 5.79 -3.60
N ILE A 30 -11.92 6.58 -4.61
CA ILE A 30 -12.19 8.02 -4.65
C ILE A 30 -13.70 8.27 -4.77
N GLU A 31 -14.36 7.61 -5.71
CA GLU A 31 -15.81 7.77 -5.93
C GLU A 31 -16.62 7.45 -4.67
N VAL A 32 -16.21 6.42 -3.92
CA VAL A 32 -16.90 5.99 -2.70
C VAL A 32 -16.57 6.87 -1.50
N MET A 33 -15.31 7.22 -1.28
CA MET A 33 -14.85 7.93 -0.07
C MET A 33 -14.91 9.45 -0.21
N LYS A 34 -14.80 9.97 -1.44
CA LYS A 34 -14.73 11.39 -1.79
C LYS A 34 -15.51 11.64 -3.11
N PRO A 35 -16.84 11.43 -3.14
CA PRO A 35 -17.64 11.52 -4.37
C PRO A 35 -17.61 12.91 -5.05
N THR A 36 -17.23 13.96 -4.33
CA THR A 36 -17.10 15.33 -4.85
C THR A 36 -15.69 15.65 -5.37
N PHE A 37 -14.75 14.71 -5.30
CA PHE A 37 -13.39 14.91 -5.80
C PHE A 37 -13.38 14.85 -7.33
N ASP A 38 -12.93 15.94 -7.96
CA ASP A 38 -12.74 15.99 -9.40
C ASP A 38 -11.42 15.32 -9.80
N ILE A 39 -11.49 14.03 -10.12
CA ILE A 39 -10.33 13.26 -10.58
C ILE A 39 -9.79 13.74 -11.94
N SER A 40 -10.63 14.37 -12.77
CA SER A 40 -10.22 14.89 -14.07
C SER A 40 -9.25 16.08 -13.96
N SER A 41 -9.22 16.72 -12.80
CA SER A 41 -8.24 17.78 -12.49
C SER A 41 -6.82 17.25 -12.24
N ALA A 42 -6.61 15.92 -12.18
CA ALA A 42 -5.30 15.32 -11.97
C ALA A 42 -4.46 15.39 -13.25
N ASN A 43 -3.20 15.84 -13.14
CA ASN A 43 -2.25 15.78 -14.24
C ASN A 43 -1.53 14.42 -14.30
N LEU A 44 -1.38 13.75 -13.15
CA LEU A 44 -0.68 12.47 -13.05
C LEU A 44 -1.38 11.54 -12.05
N ILE A 45 -1.68 10.31 -12.48
CA ILE A 45 -2.19 9.22 -11.64
C ILE A 45 -1.17 8.08 -11.65
N CYS A 46 -0.65 7.71 -10.48
CA CYS A 46 0.41 6.71 -10.40
C CYS A 46 0.48 6.02 -9.04
N SER A 47 1.48 5.16 -8.84
CA SER A 47 1.82 4.59 -7.53
C SER A 47 3.09 5.22 -6.96
N THR A 48 3.24 5.17 -5.64
CA THR A 48 4.48 5.61 -4.97
C THR A 48 5.71 4.85 -5.49
N GLY A 49 5.55 3.56 -5.82
CA GLY A 49 6.60 2.77 -6.45
C GLY A 49 7.01 3.30 -7.82
N SER A 50 6.05 3.77 -8.64
CA SER A 50 6.35 4.39 -9.94
C SER A 50 7.17 5.68 -9.76
N LEU A 51 6.77 6.55 -8.83
CA LEU A 51 7.49 7.79 -8.53
C LEU A 51 8.89 7.53 -7.97
N HIS A 52 9.03 6.55 -7.08
CA HIS A 52 10.34 6.18 -6.52
C HIS A 52 11.29 5.65 -7.58
N ARG A 53 10.82 4.85 -8.54
CA ARG A 53 11.64 4.40 -9.69
C ARG A 53 12.08 5.56 -10.58
N ILE A 54 11.17 6.49 -10.90
CA ILE A 54 11.51 7.71 -11.65
C ILE A 54 12.56 8.54 -10.89
N TYR A 55 12.38 8.70 -9.57
CA TYR A 55 13.33 9.40 -8.73
C TYR A 55 14.73 8.76 -8.75
N ARG A 56 14.81 7.44 -8.56
CA ARG A 56 16.08 6.70 -8.63
C ARG A 56 16.75 6.80 -10.00
N TYR A 57 15.95 6.82 -11.07
CA TYR A 57 16.45 7.07 -12.43
C TYR A 57 17.08 8.45 -12.58
N LEU A 58 16.47 9.49 -11.99
CA LEU A 58 17.00 10.84 -12.03
C LEU A 58 18.22 11.06 -11.12
N GLU A 59 18.35 10.28 -10.05
CA GLU A 59 19.53 10.31 -9.17
C GLU A 59 20.75 9.54 -9.73
N ASP A 60 20.66 8.96 -10.93
CA ASP A 60 21.73 8.17 -11.55
C ASP A 60 22.21 7.03 -10.63
N SER A 61 21.28 6.36 -9.95
CA SER A 61 21.64 5.22 -9.10
C SER A 61 22.13 4.08 -9.99
N GLU A 62 23.37 3.62 -9.82
CA GLU A 62 23.99 2.61 -10.70
C GLU A 62 23.26 1.23 -10.70
N ASP A 63 22.33 1.02 -9.77
CA ASP A 63 21.52 -0.20 -9.61
C ASP A 63 20.10 -0.05 -10.19
N LEU A 64 19.97 0.51 -11.39
CA LEU A 64 18.71 0.42 -12.13
C LEU A 64 18.76 -0.86 -12.96
N ASP A 65 18.23 -1.94 -12.38
CA ASP A 65 17.74 -3.06 -13.17
C ASP A 65 16.85 -2.55 -14.32
N SER A 66 16.55 -3.40 -15.31
CA SER A 66 15.68 -3.06 -16.43
C SER A 66 14.25 -2.72 -15.97
N ASP A 67 14.06 -1.51 -15.48
CA ASP A 67 12.83 -1.01 -14.91
C ASP A 67 11.95 -0.45 -16.01
N ARG A 68 10.82 -1.12 -16.23
CA ARG A 68 9.84 -0.71 -17.22
C ARG A 68 8.59 -0.14 -16.56
N LEU A 69 8.21 1.05 -17.00
CA LEU A 69 6.96 1.71 -16.66
C LEU A 69 6.06 1.72 -17.90
N ASP A 70 4.80 1.33 -17.73
CA ASP A 70 3.78 1.51 -18.75
C ASP A 70 3.08 2.85 -18.50
N MET A 71 2.91 3.63 -19.58
CA MET A 71 2.36 4.98 -19.51
C MET A 71 1.16 5.10 -20.45
N GLN A 72 0.09 5.71 -19.98
CA GLN A 72 -1.11 5.98 -20.78
C GLN A 72 -1.52 7.44 -20.61
N TRP A 73 -1.75 8.15 -21.70
CA TRP A 73 -2.23 9.52 -21.67
C TRP A 73 -3.70 9.56 -22.07
N HIS A 74 -4.53 10.16 -21.24
CA HIS A 74 -5.96 10.29 -21.51
C HIS A 74 -6.50 11.60 -20.93
N SER A 75 -7.18 12.40 -21.75
CA SER A 75 -7.93 13.60 -21.33
C SER A 75 -7.15 14.59 -20.45
N GLY A 76 -5.86 14.79 -20.71
CA GLY A 76 -5.02 15.72 -19.93
C GLY A 76 -4.34 15.09 -18.70
N THR A 77 -4.57 13.81 -18.45
CA THR A 77 -4.00 13.04 -17.34
C THR A 77 -3.05 11.97 -17.85
N LEU A 78 -1.85 11.92 -17.27
CA LEU A 78 -0.91 10.82 -17.46
C LEU A 78 -1.15 9.74 -16.40
N PHE A 79 -1.23 8.48 -16.82
CA PHE A 79 -1.34 7.31 -15.96
C PHE A 79 -0.03 6.53 -16.03
N ILE A 80 0.61 6.22 -14.90
CA ILE A 80 1.88 5.48 -14.86
C ILE A 80 1.75 4.23 -13.97
N THR A 81 1.90 3.07 -14.57
CA THR A 81 1.92 1.77 -13.89
C THR A 81 3.28 1.09 -14.03
N ARG A 82 3.59 0.21 -13.09
CA ARG A 82 4.67 -0.77 -13.28
C ARG A 82 4.24 -1.74 -14.39
N TRP A 83 5.19 -2.17 -15.23
CA TRP A 83 4.93 -3.20 -16.23
C TRP A 83 4.22 -4.41 -15.63
N ALA A 84 3.11 -4.82 -16.26
CA ALA A 84 2.21 -5.85 -15.74
C ALA A 84 2.91 -7.23 -15.65
N ASP A 85 3.73 -7.55 -16.65
CA ASP A 85 4.42 -8.83 -16.79
C ASP A 85 5.87 -8.78 -16.30
N ASP A 86 6.20 -7.81 -15.45
CA ASP A 86 7.53 -7.69 -14.86
C ASP A 86 7.88 -8.98 -14.09
N PRO A 87 8.90 -9.74 -14.54
CA PRO A 87 9.26 -11.03 -13.96
C PRO A 87 9.71 -10.91 -12.50
N SER A 88 10.22 -9.74 -12.10
CA SER A 88 10.62 -9.47 -10.71
C SER A 88 9.43 -9.30 -9.76
N ARG A 89 8.19 -9.27 -10.25
CA ARG A 89 6.98 -9.30 -9.38
C ARG A 89 6.83 -10.64 -8.65
N GLN A 90 7.38 -11.72 -9.20
CA GLN A 90 7.22 -13.07 -8.63
C GLN A 90 8.32 -13.43 -7.65
N THR A 91 9.37 -12.61 -7.57
CA THR A 91 10.52 -12.81 -6.69
C THR A 91 10.45 -11.84 -5.53
N SER A 92 10.42 -12.36 -4.32
CA SER A 92 10.66 -11.60 -3.10
C SER A 92 11.94 -12.14 -2.49
N ALA A 93 12.94 -11.29 -2.32
CA ALA A 93 14.19 -11.65 -1.65
C ALA A 93 14.25 -10.94 -0.29
N GLY A 94 15.05 -11.49 0.63
CA GLY A 94 15.23 -10.91 1.97
C GLY A 94 14.29 -11.50 2.99
N TYR A 95 13.88 -10.70 3.98
CA TYR A 95 13.10 -11.17 5.13
C TYR A 95 11.98 -10.20 5.52
N GLU A 96 11.77 -9.13 4.74
CA GLU A 96 10.85 -8.04 5.07
C GLU A 96 9.39 -8.50 5.04
N SER A 97 9.00 -9.22 3.97
CA SER A 97 7.62 -9.69 3.81
C SER A 97 7.26 -10.74 4.86
N GLY A 98 8.19 -11.65 5.17
CA GLY A 98 8.05 -12.58 6.28
C GLY A 98 7.95 -11.88 7.64
N PHE A 99 8.74 -10.83 7.88
CA PHE A 99 8.69 -10.03 9.10
C PHE A 99 7.35 -9.30 9.24
N GLU A 100 6.88 -8.64 8.18
CA GLU A 100 5.55 -7.99 8.13
C GLU A 100 4.45 -8.98 8.51
N ARG A 101 4.41 -10.17 7.88
CA ARG A 101 3.41 -11.21 8.20
C ARG A 101 3.47 -11.71 9.63
N ALA A 102 4.66 -11.74 10.23
CA ALA A 102 4.85 -12.24 11.59
C ALA A 102 4.52 -11.18 12.66
N THR A 103 4.54 -9.89 12.31
CA THR A 103 4.45 -8.79 13.28
C THR A 103 3.25 -7.88 13.08
N CYS A 104 2.62 -7.91 11.91
CA CYS A 104 1.47 -7.10 11.56
C CYS A 104 0.22 -7.97 11.43
N SER A 105 -0.91 -7.42 11.85
CA SER A 105 -2.22 -8.04 11.68
C SER A 105 -3.27 -6.99 11.38
N PHE A 106 -4.27 -7.38 10.61
CA PHE A 106 -5.47 -6.57 10.44
C PHE A 106 -6.39 -6.72 11.65
N SER A 107 -6.99 -5.62 12.10
CA SER A 107 -7.87 -5.60 13.27
C SER A 107 -9.32 -5.93 12.90
N GLY A 108 -10.01 -6.65 13.80
CA GLY A 108 -11.46 -6.81 13.77
C GLY A 108 -11.98 -7.42 12.46
N GLU A 109 -12.89 -6.71 11.80
CA GLU A 109 -13.56 -7.13 10.56
C GLU A 109 -12.64 -7.20 9.33
N LEU A 110 -11.38 -6.77 9.44
CA LEU A 110 -10.43 -6.74 8.33
C LEU A 110 -9.44 -7.92 8.32
N GLN A 111 -9.64 -8.96 9.14
CA GLN A 111 -8.65 -10.05 9.33
C GLN A 111 -8.23 -10.78 8.04
N ASP A 112 -9.12 -10.87 7.05
CA ASP A 112 -8.85 -11.55 5.79
C ASP A 112 -8.22 -10.65 4.71
N HIS A 113 -7.89 -9.40 5.05
CA HIS A 113 -7.22 -8.48 4.12
C HIS A 113 -5.74 -8.84 3.95
N ILE A 114 -5.20 -8.56 2.76
CA ILE A 114 -3.82 -8.89 2.39
C ILE A 114 -2.91 -7.68 2.20
N SER A 115 -3.50 -6.50 2.02
CA SER A 115 -2.78 -5.23 1.83
C SER A 115 -3.66 -4.06 2.21
N HIS A 116 -3.03 -2.93 2.54
CA HIS A 116 -3.71 -1.65 2.73
C HIS A 116 -3.12 -0.62 1.77
N HIS A 117 -3.97 0.00 0.97
CA HIS A 117 -3.58 1.08 0.08
C HIS A 117 -4.34 2.36 0.42
N ARG A 118 -3.66 3.49 0.28
CA ARG A 118 -4.22 4.83 0.40
C ARG A 118 -4.10 5.56 -0.92
N VAL A 119 -5.02 6.49 -1.15
CA VAL A 119 -4.95 7.42 -2.27
C VAL A 119 -4.67 8.82 -1.72
N LEU A 120 -3.60 9.43 -2.22
CA LEU A 120 -3.15 10.76 -1.84
C LEU A 120 -3.37 11.70 -3.02
N SER A 121 -3.77 12.94 -2.74
CA SER A 121 -3.82 14.03 -3.73
C SER A 121 -2.97 15.19 -3.21
N TYR A 122 -2.01 15.63 -4.02
CA TYR A 122 -1.12 16.75 -3.68
C TYR A 122 -0.54 17.41 -4.93
N ARG A 123 0.06 18.59 -4.76
CA ARG A 123 0.78 19.29 -5.84
C ARG A 123 2.28 19.12 -5.69
N LEU A 124 2.96 18.81 -6.79
CA LEU A 124 4.41 18.69 -6.86
C LEU A 124 4.91 19.33 -8.16
N GLY A 125 5.82 20.31 -8.07
CA GLY A 125 6.36 20.99 -9.26
C GLY A 125 5.29 21.65 -10.15
N GLY A 126 4.19 22.12 -9.56
CA GLY A 126 3.04 22.69 -10.28
C GLY A 126 2.03 21.66 -10.81
N LEU A 127 2.36 20.38 -10.83
CA LEU A 127 1.48 19.29 -11.28
C LEU A 127 0.58 18.83 -10.14
N HIS A 128 -0.69 18.54 -10.44
CA HIS A 128 -1.61 17.88 -9.53
C HIS A 128 -1.48 16.36 -9.67
N LEU A 129 -1.04 15.69 -8.59
CA LEU A 129 -0.79 14.26 -8.54
C LEU A 129 -1.88 13.55 -7.72
N VAL A 130 -2.31 12.39 -8.19
CA VAL A 130 -3.10 11.41 -7.43
C VAL A 130 -2.30 10.12 -7.33
N VAL A 131 -1.95 9.70 -6.12
CA VAL A 131 -0.93 8.68 -5.88
C VAL A 131 -1.49 7.56 -5.01
N ARG A 132 -1.41 6.31 -5.50
CA ARG A 132 -1.63 5.11 -4.70
C ARG A 132 -0.39 4.78 -3.87
N ALA A 133 -0.53 4.72 -2.55
CA ALA A 133 0.51 4.31 -1.63
C ALA A 133 0.11 3.03 -0.89
N GLU A 134 0.93 1.98 -0.93
CA GLU A 134 0.80 0.86 0.01
C GLU A 134 1.24 1.31 1.40
N SER A 135 0.48 0.95 2.42
CA SER A 135 0.83 1.13 3.83
C SER A 135 1.08 -0.23 4.44
N GLU A 136 2.25 -0.38 5.03
CA GLU A 136 2.71 -1.65 5.60
C GLU A 136 2.10 -1.85 6.99
N ALA A 137 2.13 -0.81 7.84
CA ALA A 137 1.53 -0.86 9.18
C ALA A 137 1.24 0.54 9.73
N TYR A 138 0.64 0.58 10.93
CA TYR A 138 0.51 1.77 11.74
C TYR A 138 0.91 1.48 13.20
N PHE A 139 1.46 2.49 13.88
CA PHE A 139 1.83 2.42 15.28
C PHE A 139 1.55 3.75 15.98
N CYS A 140 0.54 3.76 16.85
CA CYS A 140 0.17 4.94 17.63
C CYS A 140 -0.68 4.59 18.85
N GLU A 141 -0.69 5.51 19.83
CA GLU A 141 -1.52 5.40 21.02
C GLU A 141 -3.00 5.72 20.74
N CYS A 142 -3.29 6.62 19.80
CA CYS A 142 -4.65 7.10 19.51
C CYS A 142 -5.51 6.13 18.69
N HIS A 143 -4.91 5.14 18.02
CA HIS A 143 -5.63 4.14 17.23
C HIS A 143 -5.25 2.71 17.66
N LYS A 144 -5.09 2.47 18.96
CA LYS A 144 -4.96 1.09 19.46
C LYS A 144 -6.23 0.28 19.13
N PRO A 145 -6.10 -1.02 18.79
CA PRO A 145 -7.25 -1.92 18.77
C PRO A 145 -7.84 -2.02 20.18
N SER A 146 -9.16 -2.03 20.31
CA SER A 146 -9.81 -2.16 21.62
C SER A 146 -9.43 -3.50 22.29
N PRO A 147 -9.07 -3.51 23.59
CA PRO A 147 -8.79 -4.76 24.31
C PRO A 147 -10.09 -5.59 24.37
N GLY A 148 -10.12 -6.69 23.63
CA GLY A 148 -11.32 -7.53 23.44
C GLY A 148 -11.53 -8.01 22.00
N GLN A 149 -10.84 -7.44 21.02
CA GLN A 149 -10.77 -7.97 19.64
C GLN A 149 -9.66 -9.02 19.46
N THR A 150 -9.42 -9.86 20.46
CA THR A 150 -8.66 -11.09 20.29
C THR A 150 -9.54 -12.07 19.53
N SER A 151 -9.15 -12.39 18.30
CA SER A 151 -9.72 -13.45 17.47
C SER A 151 -9.71 -14.79 18.23
N THR A 152 -10.86 -15.21 18.75
CA THR A 152 -11.15 -16.64 18.83
C THR A 152 -11.53 -17.07 17.42
N ALA A 153 -10.76 -18.00 16.84
CA ALA A 153 -10.92 -18.52 15.49
C ALA A 153 -12.23 -19.32 15.24
N ASP A 154 -13.23 -19.21 16.11
CA ASP A 154 -14.43 -20.06 16.14
C ASP A 154 -15.73 -19.35 15.73
N SER A 155 -15.72 -18.09 15.29
CA SER A 155 -16.96 -17.36 14.93
C SER A 155 -17.16 -17.13 13.41
N VAL A 156 -16.36 -17.79 12.56
CA VAL A 156 -16.40 -17.63 11.09
C VAL A 156 -17.70 -18.18 10.44
N ALA A 157 -18.60 -18.80 11.21
CA ALA A 157 -19.83 -19.38 10.67
C ALA A 157 -21.08 -18.46 10.71
N GLU A 158 -21.11 -17.37 11.48
CA GLU A 158 -22.35 -16.58 11.67
C GLU A 158 -22.36 -15.20 10.97
N GLY A 159 -21.22 -14.68 10.51
CA GLY A 159 -21.12 -13.32 9.95
C GLY A 159 -21.53 -13.15 8.48
N ILE A 160 -21.66 -14.25 7.71
CA ILE A 160 -21.97 -14.20 6.28
C ILE A 160 -23.45 -13.80 6.03
N GLY A 161 -24.29 -13.85 7.07
CA GLY A 161 -25.75 -13.71 6.95
C GLY A 161 -26.34 -12.30 6.94
N LYS A 162 -25.55 -11.22 6.99
CA LYS A 162 -26.13 -9.87 7.09
C LYS A 162 -25.30 -8.75 6.46
N LEU A 163 -24.84 -8.95 5.23
CA LEU A 163 -24.32 -7.84 4.42
C LEU A 163 -25.51 -7.11 3.76
N VAL A 164 -25.78 -5.89 4.21
CA VAL A 164 -26.76 -5.01 3.59
C VAL A 164 -26.19 -4.52 2.26
N VAL A 165 -26.69 -5.08 1.16
CA VAL A 165 -26.50 -4.54 -0.19
C VAL A 165 -27.41 -3.32 -0.30
N SER A 166 -26.85 -2.12 -0.16
CA SER A 166 -27.57 -0.89 -0.49
C SER A 166 -27.60 -0.73 -2.01
N ASN A 167 -28.67 -1.20 -2.63
CA ASN A 167 -28.98 -0.95 -4.04
C ASN A 167 -30.02 0.17 -4.10
N ASP A 168 -29.57 1.43 -4.01
CA ASP A 168 -30.43 2.59 -4.21
C ASP A 168 -29.93 3.39 -5.42
N GLY A 169 -30.58 3.15 -6.57
CA GLY A 169 -30.39 3.91 -7.79
C GLY A 169 -30.88 3.15 -9.02
N GLU A 170 -32.09 3.45 -9.48
CA GLU A 170 -32.63 2.99 -10.78
C GLU A 170 -31.71 3.43 -11.92
N ALA A 171 -30.96 2.48 -12.50
CA ALA A 171 -30.21 2.68 -13.73
C ALA A 171 -31.15 2.46 -14.93
N THR A 172 -31.38 3.53 -15.69
CA THR A 172 -31.95 3.44 -17.03
C THR A 172 -30.89 2.83 -17.94
N GLU A 173 -31.17 1.65 -18.48
CA GLU A 173 -30.29 0.94 -19.42
C GLU A 173 -30.15 1.71 -20.73
N GLN A 174 -28.95 2.24 -21.01
CA GLN A 174 -28.44 2.38 -22.37
C GLN A 174 -26.96 2.00 -22.40
N GLY A 175 -26.64 1.09 -23.32
CA GLY A 175 -25.46 0.26 -23.27
C GLY A 175 -24.15 0.94 -23.64
N LEU A 176 -23.12 0.51 -22.94
CA LEU A 176 -21.74 0.41 -23.40
C LEU A 176 -21.27 -0.95 -22.90
N ASP A 177 -20.76 -1.79 -23.81
CA ASP A 177 -20.06 -3.04 -23.49
C ASP A 177 -18.79 -2.71 -22.68
N GLY A 178 -18.97 -2.41 -21.40
CA GLY A 178 -17.93 -2.18 -20.42
C GLY A 178 -17.69 -3.47 -19.66
N ALA A 179 -16.43 -3.91 -19.59
CA ALA A 179 -16.03 -5.05 -18.77
C ALA A 179 -16.67 -4.94 -17.38
N SER A 180 -17.58 -5.88 -17.06
CA SER A 180 -18.22 -5.94 -15.75
C SER A 180 -17.14 -6.04 -14.67
N SER A 181 -17.03 -5.00 -13.85
CA SER A 181 -16.07 -4.96 -12.75
C SER A 181 -16.38 -6.06 -11.76
N SER A 182 -15.40 -6.91 -11.43
CA SER A 182 -15.52 -7.88 -10.34
C SER A 182 -15.23 -7.27 -8.97
N LEU A 183 -15.00 -5.96 -8.88
CA LEU A 183 -14.63 -5.27 -7.66
C LEU A 183 -15.84 -5.10 -6.73
N ASN A 184 -15.85 -5.83 -5.62
CA ASN A 184 -16.81 -5.64 -4.55
C ASN A 184 -16.31 -4.58 -3.54
N VAL A 185 -17.12 -3.56 -3.28
CA VAL A 185 -16.78 -2.49 -2.33
C VAL A 185 -17.42 -2.77 -0.97
N LEU A 186 -16.59 -2.84 0.07
CA LEU A 186 -17.02 -2.98 1.46
C LEU A 186 -16.63 -1.72 2.25
N LYS A 187 -17.59 -1.14 2.99
CA LYS A 187 -17.34 -0.01 3.89
C LYS A 187 -17.04 -0.55 5.29
N ALA A 188 -15.75 -0.69 5.60
CA ALA A 188 -15.26 -1.28 6.84
C ALA A 188 -13.98 -0.56 7.31
N GLY A 189 -13.62 -0.75 8.58
CA GLY A 189 -12.45 -0.16 9.19
C GLY A 189 -12.63 1.27 9.67
N ARG A 190 -11.51 1.97 9.85
CA ARG A 190 -11.47 3.37 10.28
C ARG A 190 -10.33 4.13 9.63
N ASP A 191 -10.47 5.44 9.56
CA ASP A 191 -9.41 6.31 9.06
C ASP A 191 -8.21 6.30 10.03
N ILE A 192 -7.02 6.06 9.48
CA ILE A 192 -5.75 6.14 10.19
C ILE A 192 -4.96 7.33 9.62
N PRO A 193 -4.59 8.33 10.42
CA PRO A 193 -3.88 9.50 9.92
C PRO A 193 -2.44 9.16 9.53
N SER A 194 -1.88 9.89 8.57
CA SER A 194 -0.50 9.68 8.07
C SER A 194 0.56 9.67 9.18
N SER A 195 0.37 10.47 10.24
CA SER A 195 1.27 10.54 11.39
C SER A 195 1.34 9.26 12.21
N CYS A 196 0.38 8.35 12.04
CA CYS A 196 0.36 7.05 12.71
C CYS A 196 0.95 5.93 11.86
N LEU A 197 1.17 6.16 10.57
CA LEU A 197 1.64 5.13 9.65
C LEU A 197 3.15 4.98 9.72
N ILE A 198 3.58 3.73 9.60
CA ILE A 198 5.00 3.37 9.61
C ILE A 198 5.38 2.70 8.28
N MET A 199 6.59 2.99 7.85
CA MET A 199 7.34 2.18 6.89
C MET A 199 8.26 1.24 7.69
N ILE A 200 8.28 -0.04 7.38
CA ILE A 200 9.08 -1.10 7.97
C ILE A 200 10.25 -1.39 7.03
N ARG A 201 11.48 -1.30 7.51
CA ARG A 201 12.66 -1.71 6.74
C ARG A 201 13.49 -2.72 7.51
N THR A 202 13.85 -3.80 6.81
CA THR A 202 14.64 -4.90 7.40
C THR A 202 15.96 -5.10 6.66
N GLY A 203 17.02 -5.42 7.40
CA GLY A 203 18.32 -5.67 6.80
C GLY A 203 19.32 -6.31 7.75
N ASN A 204 20.52 -6.60 7.25
CA ASN A 204 21.61 -7.12 8.09
C ASN A 204 22.21 -6.06 9.03
N GLN A 205 21.93 -4.78 8.76
CA GLN A 205 22.33 -3.62 9.55
C GLN A 205 21.27 -2.53 9.41
N MET A 206 21.34 -1.50 10.26
CA MET A 206 20.53 -0.30 10.09
C MET A 206 20.90 0.39 8.78
N TYR A 207 19.89 0.84 8.04
CA TYR A 207 20.13 1.56 6.81
C TYR A 207 20.26 3.05 7.10
N ASP A 208 21.10 3.71 6.30
CA ASP A 208 20.89 5.13 6.05
C ASP A 208 19.46 5.34 5.54
N ARG A 209 18.78 6.38 6.03
CA ARG A 209 17.40 6.68 5.62
C ARG A 209 17.31 7.16 4.18
N ARG A 210 18.38 7.78 3.64
CA ARG A 210 18.40 8.45 2.33
C ARG A 210 17.78 7.63 1.18
N PRO A 211 18.02 6.32 1.03
CA PRO A 211 17.43 5.51 -0.03
C PRO A 211 15.90 5.44 0.01
N PHE A 212 15.29 5.69 1.18
CA PHE A 212 13.85 5.57 1.42
C PHE A 212 13.14 6.92 1.56
N GLU A 213 13.87 8.03 1.73
CA GLU A 213 13.29 9.35 1.96
C GLU A 213 12.32 9.76 0.84
N ALA A 214 12.71 9.59 -0.41
CA ALA A 214 11.83 9.87 -1.54
C ALA A 214 10.55 9.02 -1.52
N GLN A 215 10.66 7.73 -1.19
CA GLN A 215 9.50 6.86 -1.09
C GLN A 215 8.58 7.27 0.08
N MET A 216 9.15 7.68 1.21
CA MET A 216 8.40 8.21 2.36
C MET A 216 7.71 9.52 2.02
N TYR A 217 8.40 10.43 1.32
CA TYR A 217 7.86 11.68 0.81
C TYR A 217 6.64 11.44 -0.10
N PHE A 218 6.81 10.65 -1.17
CA PHE A 218 5.73 10.39 -2.13
C PHE A 218 4.53 9.67 -1.50
N SER A 219 4.75 8.90 -0.43
CA SER A 219 3.71 8.17 0.30
C SER A 219 3.13 8.91 1.50
N ASN A 220 3.60 10.14 1.78
CA ASN A 220 3.26 10.92 2.97
C ASN A 220 3.26 10.05 4.24
N ARG A 221 4.37 9.33 4.46
CA ARG A 221 4.63 8.52 5.66
C ARG A 221 5.72 9.20 6.46
N HIS A 222 5.48 9.41 7.75
CA HIS A 222 6.38 10.19 8.60
C HIS A 222 7.22 9.34 9.54
N ARG A 223 7.00 8.03 9.59
CA ARG A 223 7.71 7.17 10.54
C ARG A 223 8.36 5.99 9.84
N LEU A 224 9.60 5.72 10.23
CA LEU A 224 10.40 4.61 9.76
C LEU A 224 10.72 3.69 10.93
N TYR A 225 10.18 2.48 10.89
CA TYR A 225 10.55 1.36 11.75
C TYR A 225 11.68 0.58 11.06
N GLN A 226 12.87 0.59 11.63
CA GLN A 226 13.99 -0.23 11.16
C GLN A 226 14.29 -1.34 12.17
N ILE A 227 14.63 -2.53 11.66
CA ILE A 227 15.12 -3.62 12.48
C ILE A 227 16.18 -4.43 11.73
N SER A 228 17.26 -4.78 12.42
CA SER A 228 18.32 -5.62 11.87
C SER A 228 18.06 -7.10 12.17
N HIS A 229 18.49 -7.96 11.26
CA HIS A 229 18.46 -9.41 11.45
C HIS A 229 19.77 -10.08 11.04
N THR A 230 20.05 -11.26 11.60
CA THR A 230 21.09 -12.15 11.07
C THR A 230 20.43 -13.39 10.50
N ARG A 231 20.42 -13.52 9.17
CA ARG A 231 19.80 -14.65 8.44
C ARG A 231 18.33 -14.90 8.85
N GLY A 232 17.56 -13.84 9.00
CA GLY A 232 16.14 -13.92 9.39
C GLY A 232 15.88 -14.03 10.88
N ILE A 233 16.92 -13.98 11.73
CA ILE A 233 16.77 -13.88 13.18
C ILE A 233 16.79 -12.39 13.57
N PHE A 234 15.63 -11.87 13.97
CA PHE A 234 15.41 -10.49 14.38
C PHE A 234 15.52 -10.34 15.89
N ASP A 235 16.33 -9.39 16.34
CA ASP A 235 16.40 -9.00 17.74
C ASP A 235 15.53 -7.76 17.99
N PRO A 236 14.43 -7.87 18.76
CA PRO A 236 13.60 -6.72 19.10
C PRO A 236 14.37 -5.58 19.80
N ALA A 237 15.47 -5.88 20.50
CA ALA A 237 16.30 -4.87 21.15
C ALA A 237 17.02 -3.96 20.14
N GLY A 238 17.18 -4.41 18.90
CA GLY A 238 17.79 -3.65 17.80
C GLY A 238 16.79 -2.83 16.98
N ALA A 239 15.50 -2.84 17.32
CA ALA A 239 14.50 -2.08 16.59
C ALA A 239 14.58 -0.57 16.89
N LYS A 240 14.40 0.25 15.86
CA LYS A 240 14.39 1.71 15.96
C LYS A 240 13.17 2.27 15.24
N ILE A 241 12.50 3.23 15.87
CA ILE A 241 11.46 4.04 15.22
C ILE A 241 11.99 5.46 15.12
N GLU A 242 11.99 6.00 13.92
CA GLU A 242 12.36 7.38 13.64
C GLU A 242 11.14 8.14 13.12
N ASP A 243 10.87 9.31 13.69
CA ASP A 243 10.00 10.30 13.06
C ASP A 243 10.84 11.14 12.10
N VAL A 244 10.42 11.21 10.85
CA VAL A 244 11.09 11.92 9.76
C VAL A 244 10.22 13.03 9.18
N SER A 245 9.13 13.40 9.86
CA SER A 245 8.24 14.50 9.43
C SER A 245 9.01 15.80 9.14
N ASP A 246 9.96 16.18 10.00
CA ASP A 246 10.79 17.39 9.85
C ASP A 246 11.73 17.37 8.61
N HIS A 247 11.85 16.24 7.93
CA HIS A 247 12.77 16.05 6.80
C HIS A 247 12.06 15.84 5.46
N LEU A 248 10.74 15.71 5.46
CA LEU A 248 9.93 15.48 4.26
C LEU A 248 9.32 16.78 3.69
N GLY A 249 9.79 17.95 4.13
CA GLY A 249 9.43 19.27 3.60
C GLY A 249 8.77 20.18 4.61
#